data_AF-A0A7J7KLF3-F1
#
_entry.id   AF-A0A7J7KLF3-F1
#
_cell.length_a   1.000
_cell.length_b   1.000
_cell.length_c   1.000
_cell.angle_alpha   90.00
_cell.angle_beta   90.00
_cell.angle_gamma   90.00
#
_symmetry.space_group_name_H-M   'P 1'
#
loop_
_entity.id
_entity.type
_entity.pdbx_description
1 polymer ?
#
loop_
_entity_poly.entity_id
_entity_poly.type
_entity_poly.pdbx_seq_one_letter_code
_entity_poly.pdbx_strand_id
1 'polypeptide(L)'
;MKDENWALPIMFVLCIDLRLFAISAEAQKSSKLHAAKKGEMLEKAADSIMGCFRVCASDNRSAPENSKKWGMLNLVNQLFKIYFRINKLHLCKPLIRAIDSLTIKDRYYVGRKSMFENDFKSADEYLTFAFERCHRSSKANKKLILISLIPVKMLTGRLPSREVLRKYDLMQFADVADAVRCGNLLKLNEALQTHELFFIKSGVYLILEKLKVITYRNLFKKIWLLMRTHQLPVGTFVSALQLMRYEGIDLDEAECIIANLIYEGKVKGYISHAHRTVVVSKQEPFPALTEVL
;
A
#
# COMPACT_ATOMS: atom_id res chain seq x y z
N MET A 1 4.39 15.10 -42.45
CA MET A 1 3.57 15.39 -41.25
C MET A 1 4.25 14.70 -40.07
N LYS A 2 4.65 15.43 -39.03
CA LYS A 2 5.13 14.80 -37.80
C LYS A 2 3.93 14.05 -37.22
N ASP A 3 4.07 12.75 -36.95
CA ASP A 3 3.03 11.95 -36.29
C ASP A 3 2.76 12.50 -34.89
N GLU A 4 1.86 13.47 -34.80
CA GLU A 4 1.37 14.00 -33.53
C GLU A 4 0.68 12.88 -32.76
N ASN A 5 0.82 12.88 -31.43
CA ASN A 5 0.23 11.90 -30.52
C ASN A 5 -1.31 11.98 -30.42
N TRP A 6 -2.00 12.43 -31.48
CA TRP A 6 -3.43 12.75 -31.52
C TRP A 6 -4.33 11.57 -31.13
N ALA A 7 -3.87 10.33 -31.36
CA ALA A 7 -4.62 9.12 -31.04
C ALA A 7 -4.53 8.71 -29.56
N LEU A 8 -3.59 9.25 -28.77
CA LEU A 8 -3.43 8.87 -27.36
C LEU A 8 -4.67 9.20 -26.50
N PRO A 9 -5.26 10.40 -26.57
CA PRO A 9 -6.47 10.71 -25.78
C PRO A 9 -7.64 9.79 -26.14
N ILE A 10 -7.82 9.45 -27.41
CA ILE A 10 -8.86 8.53 -27.88
C ILE A 10 -8.62 7.13 -27.31
N MET A 11 -7.39 6.64 -27.42
CA MET A 11 -6.99 5.35 -26.83
C MET A 11 -7.23 5.31 -25.31
N PHE A 12 -7.01 6.41 -24.59
CA PHE A 12 -7.25 6.48 -23.15
C PHE A 12 -8.71 6.26 -22.80
N VAL A 13 -9.61 6.94 -23.53
CA VAL A 13 -11.06 6.79 -23.35
C VAL A 13 -11.48 5.36 -23.68
N LEU A 14 -11.04 4.82 -24.82
CA LEU A 14 -11.35 3.45 -25.23
C LEU A 14 -10.89 2.40 -24.22
N CYS A 15 -9.69 2.53 -23.64
CA CYS A 15 -9.21 1.59 -22.62
C CYS A 15 -9.98 1.72 -21.30
N ILE A 16 -10.45 2.92 -20.95
CA ILE A 16 -11.31 3.12 -19.77
C ILE A 16 -12.67 2.44 -20.02
N ASP A 17 -13.28 2.70 -21.17
CA ASP A 17 -14.59 2.17 -21.53
C ASP A 17 -14.56 0.65 -21.66
N LEU A 18 -13.52 0.09 -22.27
CA LEU A 18 -13.32 -1.36 -22.36
C LEU A 18 -13.26 -2.00 -20.96
N ARG A 19 -12.57 -1.37 -20.01
CA ARG A 19 -12.54 -1.85 -18.62
C ARG A 19 -13.91 -1.79 -17.96
N LEU A 20 -14.64 -0.68 -18.12
CA LEU A 20 -15.98 -0.51 -17.53
C LEU A 20 -17.00 -1.48 -18.16
N PHE A 21 -16.90 -1.70 -19.47
CA PHE A 21 -17.69 -2.67 -20.19
C PHE A 21 -17.41 -4.09 -19.70
N ALA A 22 -16.14 -4.48 -19.56
CA ALA A 22 -15.77 -5.78 -19.01
C ALA A 22 -16.31 -6.00 -17.59
N ILE A 23 -16.26 -4.98 -16.73
CA ILE A 23 -16.86 -5.03 -15.37
C ILE A 23 -18.37 -5.28 -15.46
N SER A 24 -19.06 -4.58 -16.36
CA SER A 24 -20.52 -4.67 -16.52
C SER A 24 -20.94 -6.03 -17.10
N ALA A 25 -20.21 -6.52 -18.10
CA ALA A 25 -20.42 -7.83 -18.69
C ALA A 25 -20.21 -8.96 -17.67
N GLU A 26 -19.21 -8.83 -16.79
CA GLU A 26 -18.95 -9.80 -15.74
C GLU A 26 -20.03 -9.81 -14.66
N ALA A 27 -20.57 -8.63 -14.30
CA ALA A 27 -21.71 -8.52 -13.39
C ALA A 27 -22.96 -9.21 -13.98
N GLN A 28 -23.25 -9.03 -15.27
CA GLN A 28 -24.36 -9.68 -15.94
C GLN A 28 -24.17 -11.20 -16.05
N LYS A 29 -22.95 -11.68 -16.34
CA LYS A 29 -22.63 -13.13 -16.36
C LYS A 29 -22.81 -13.80 -14.99
N SER A 30 -22.51 -13.10 -13.90
CA SER A 30 -22.70 -13.65 -12.55
C SER A 30 -24.17 -13.87 -12.16
N SER A 31 -25.11 -13.18 -12.82
CA SER A 31 -26.55 -13.25 -12.56
C SER A 31 -27.29 -14.37 -13.30
N LYS A 32 -26.71 -14.90 -14.39
CA LYS A 32 -27.33 -15.93 -15.25
C LYS A 32 -26.49 -17.21 -15.20
N LEU A 33 -26.81 -18.07 -14.23
CA LEU A 33 -26.52 -19.51 -14.13
C LEU A 33 -25.06 -20.01 -14.35
N HIS A 34 -24.52 -20.61 -13.28
CA HIS A 34 -23.41 -21.59 -13.21
C HIS A 34 -22.01 -21.27 -13.77
N ALA A 35 -21.01 -21.39 -12.88
CA ALA A 35 -19.61 -21.75 -13.14
C ALA A 35 -18.79 -20.89 -14.13
N ALA A 36 -19.18 -19.64 -14.42
CA ALA A 36 -18.29 -18.74 -15.14
C ALA A 36 -17.07 -18.39 -14.26
N LYS A 37 -15.86 -18.68 -14.77
CA LYS A 37 -14.59 -18.35 -14.10
C LYS A 37 -14.53 -16.85 -13.85
N LYS A 38 -14.64 -16.45 -12.58
CA LYS A 38 -14.54 -15.06 -12.14
C LYS A 38 -13.25 -14.45 -12.68
N GLY A 39 -13.35 -13.33 -13.38
CA GLY A 39 -12.23 -12.60 -13.99
C GLY A 39 -12.01 -12.85 -15.49
N GLU A 40 -12.70 -13.77 -16.15
CA GLU A 40 -12.44 -14.11 -17.56
C GLU A 40 -12.57 -12.91 -18.52
N MET A 41 -13.62 -12.10 -18.35
CA MET A 41 -13.87 -10.93 -19.23
C MET A 41 -12.90 -9.80 -18.93
N LEU A 42 -12.59 -9.60 -17.65
CA LEU A 42 -11.54 -8.70 -17.21
C LEU A 42 -10.16 -9.08 -17.77
N GLU A 43 -9.82 -10.37 -17.82
CA GLU A 43 -8.58 -10.87 -18.40
C GLU A 43 -8.48 -10.54 -19.90
N LYS A 44 -9.55 -10.81 -20.68
CA LYS A 44 -9.58 -10.46 -22.10
C LYS A 44 -9.42 -8.95 -22.35
N ALA A 45 -10.05 -8.14 -21.49
CA ALA A 45 -9.88 -6.69 -21.55
C ALA A 45 -8.44 -6.28 -21.20
N ALA A 46 -7.82 -6.91 -20.20
CA ALA A 46 -6.44 -6.66 -19.84
C ALA A 46 -5.46 -7.05 -20.97
N ASP A 47 -5.69 -8.17 -21.66
CA ASP A 47 -4.88 -8.57 -22.82
C ASP A 47 -4.95 -7.54 -23.96
N SER A 48 -6.15 -7.01 -24.22
CA SER A 48 -6.35 -5.96 -25.23
C SER A 48 -5.63 -4.66 -24.84
N ILE A 49 -5.75 -4.23 -23.57
CA ILE A 49 -5.04 -3.04 -23.06
C ILE A 49 -3.53 -3.29 -23.05
N MET A 50 -3.08 -4.52 -22.81
CA MET A 50 -1.67 -4.89 -22.92
C MET A 50 -1.15 -4.79 -24.36
N GLY A 51 -1.98 -5.07 -25.36
CA GLY A 51 -1.66 -4.79 -26.76
C GLY A 51 -1.30 -3.31 -26.97
N CYS A 52 -2.16 -2.39 -26.51
CA CYS A 52 -1.90 -0.95 -26.55
C CYS A 52 -0.63 -0.57 -25.78
N PHE A 53 -0.40 -1.21 -24.62
CA PHE A 53 0.80 -0.96 -23.81
C PHE A 53 2.07 -1.36 -24.55
N ARG A 54 2.11 -2.53 -25.20
CA ARG A 54 3.28 -2.99 -25.96
C ARG A 54 3.62 -2.04 -27.10
N VAL A 55 2.60 -1.52 -27.81
CA VAL A 55 2.78 -0.53 -28.89
C VAL A 55 3.38 0.78 -28.36
N CYS A 56 2.97 1.22 -27.18
CA CYS A 56 3.55 2.42 -26.55
C CYS A 56 4.96 2.15 -26.01
N ALA A 57 5.21 0.94 -25.49
CA ALA A 57 6.50 0.54 -24.93
C ALA A 57 7.59 0.33 -25.99
N SER A 58 7.22 -0.11 -27.19
CA SER A 58 8.13 -0.28 -28.32
C SER A 58 8.45 1.03 -29.06
N ASP A 59 7.93 2.17 -28.58
CA ASP A 59 8.18 3.47 -29.21
C ASP A 59 9.61 3.97 -28.90
N ASN A 60 10.48 3.89 -29.91
CA ASN A 60 11.88 4.32 -29.84
C ASN A 60 12.10 5.77 -30.28
N ARG A 61 11.04 6.59 -30.43
CA ARG A 61 11.17 8.02 -30.76
C ARG A 61 12.00 8.76 -29.70
N SER A 62 13.00 9.52 -30.17
CA SER A 62 14.03 10.15 -29.34
C SER A 62 13.57 11.42 -28.61
N ALA A 63 12.56 12.12 -29.15
CA ALA A 63 12.03 13.34 -28.55
C ALA A 63 10.88 12.99 -27.57
N PRO A 64 11.00 13.32 -26.27
CA PRO A 64 9.99 12.99 -25.27
C PRO A 64 8.63 13.61 -25.58
N GLU A 65 8.58 14.79 -26.20
CA GLU A 65 7.34 15.52 -26.53
C GLU A 65 6.44 14.78 -27.54
N ASN A 66 7.02 13.96 -28.41
CA ASN A 66 6.31 13.23 -29.48
C ASN A 66 6.26 11.73 -29.25
N SER A 67 6.63 11.26 -28.06
CA SER A 67 6.66 9.83 -27.76
C SER A 67 5.30 9.34 -27.26
N LYS A 68 4.90 8.16 -27.73
CA LYS A 68 3.73 7.41 -27.25
C LYS A 68 3.93 6.87 -25.83
N LYS A 69 5.15 6.96 -25.30
CA LYS A 69 5.51 6.62 -23.92
C LYS A 69 4.67 7.36 -22.87
N TRP A 70 4.19 8.57 -23.15
CA TRP A 70 3.23 9.27 -22.29
C TRP A 70 1.94 8.47 -22.05
N GLY A 71 1.54 7.62 -23.01
CA GLY A 71 0.36 6.78 -22.89
C GLY A 71 0.53 5.55 -22.01
N MET A 72 1.76 5.10 -21.77
CA MET A 72 2.02 3.89 -20.98
C MET A 72 1.47 4.01 -19.56
N LEU A 73 1.58 5.20 -18.96
CA LEU A 73 1.15 5.43 -17.59
C LEU A 73 -0.35 5.27 -17.41
N ASN A 74 -1.14 5.84 -18.33
CA ASN A 74 -2.59 5.69 -18.28
C ASN A 74 -3.01 4.23 -18.51
N LEU A 75 -2.35 3.54 -19.45
CA LEU A 75 -2.62 2.13 -19.74
C LEU A 75 -2.30 1.23 -18.54
N VAL A 76 -1.15 1.42 -17.90
CA VAL A 76 -0.77 0.67 -16.68
C VAL A 76 -1.74 0.93 -15.54
N ASN A 77 -2.22 2.17 -15.38
CA ASN A 77 -3.25 2.46 -14.38
C ASN A 77 -4.55 1.68 -14.63
N GLN A 78 -4.96 1.47 -15.89
CA GLN A 78 -6.12 0.63 -16.20
C GLN A 78 -5.83 -0.86 -15.96
N LEU A 79 -4.64 -1.34 -16.35
CA LEU A 79 -4.20 -2.72 -16.13
C LEU A 79 -4.12 -3.06 -14.63
N PHE A 80 -3.57 -2.18 -13.80
CA PHE A 80 -3.59 -2.34 -12.35
C PHE A 80 -5.01 -2.48 -11.82
N LYS A 81 -5.93 -1.59 -12.21
CA LYS A 81 -7.34 -1.67 -11.78
C LYS A 81 -7.99 -3.00 -12.14
N ILE A 82 -7.59 -3.63 -13.25
CA ILE A 82 -8.05 -4.96 -13.62
C ILE A 82 -7.35 -6.04 -12.77
N TYR A 83 -6.01 -6.04 -12.71
CA TYR A 83 -5.22 -7.06 -12.02
C TYR A 83 -5.45 -7.12 -10.51
N PHE A 84 -5.67 -5.97 -9.86
CA PHE A 84 -6.11 -5.92 -8.46
C PHE A 84 -7.50 -6.55 -8.28
N ARG A 85 -8.41 -6.34 -9.23
CA ARG A 85 -9.78 -6.87 -9.16
C ARG A 85 -9.85 -8.39 -9.39
N ILE A 86 -8.98 -8.94 -10.24
CA ILE A 86 -8.87 -10.39 -10.48
C ILE A 86 -7.86 -11.08 -9.55
N ASN A 87 -7.27 -10.36 -8.59
CA ASN A 87 -6.26 -10.84 -7.65
C ASN A 87 -5.00 -11.47 -8.31
N LYS A 88 -4.58 -10.98 -9.49
CA LYS A 88 -3.36 -11.43 -10.21
C LYS A 88 -2.21 -10.43 -10.07
N LEU A 89 -1.79 -10.17 -8.83
CA LEU A 89 -0.82 -9.11 -8.50
C LEU A 89 0.58 -9.32 -9.11
N HIS A 90 0.97 -10.56 -9.41
CA HIS A 90 2.27 -10.87 -10.02
C HIS A 90 2.43 -10.22 -11.41
N LEU A 91 1.33 -9.98 -12.14
CA LEU A 91 1.32 -9.33 -13.46
C LEU A 91 1.61 -7.81 -13.39
N CYS A 92 1.58 -7.21 -12.20
CA CYS A 92 1.94 -5.80 -12.03
C CYS A 92 3.46 -5.58 -12.14
N LYS A 93 4.29 -6.57 -11.78
CA LYS A 93 5.76 -6.41 -11.73
C LYS A 93 6.38 -6.02 -13.09
N PRO A 94 6.04 -6.65 -14.23
CA PRO A 94 6.57 -6.25 -15.54
C PRO A 94 6.16 -4.83 -15.96
N LEU A 95 4.93 -4.42 -15.61
CA LEU A 95 4.42 -3.08 -15.93
C LEU A 95 5.16 -1.99 -15.18
N ILE A 96 5.46 -2.25 -13.91
CA ILE A 96 6.27 -1.35 -13.07
C ILE A 96 7.65 -1.15 -13.71
N ARG A 97 8.34 -2.24 -14.06
CA ARG A 97 9.67 -2.18 -14.71
C ARG A 97 9.67 -1.43 -16.04
N ALA A 98 8.59 -1.53 -16.80
CA ALA A 98 8.47 -0.86 -18.08
C ALA A 98 8.08 0.63 -17.94
N ILE A 99 7.48 1.05 -16.82
CA ILE A 99 7.38 2.48 -16.48
C ILE A 99 8.75 3.03 -16.05
N ASP A 100 9.59 2.23 -15.40
CA ASP A 100 10.91 2.68 -14.93
C ASP A 100 11.87 3.11 -16.02
N SER A 101 11.77 2.48 -17.20
CA SER A 101 12.57 2.85 -18.36
C SER A 101 12.13 4.18 -18.97
N LEU A 102 10.94 4.67 -18.60
CA LEU A 102 10.46 5.99 -18.98
C LEU A 102 11.08 6.97 -18.00
N THR A 103 12.09 7.70 -18.45
CA THR A 103 12.65 8.90 -17.80
C THR A 103 11.63 10.05 -17.67
N ILE A 104 10.33 9.73 -17.64
CA ILE A 104 9.21 10.63 -17.33
C ILE A 104 9.22 10.82 -15.81
N LYS A 105 9.90 11.89 -15.38
CA LYS A 105 10.12 12.27 -13.97
C LYS A 105 8.84 12.75 -13.26
N ASP A 106 7.71 12.07 -13.41
CA ASP A 106 6.57 12.29 -12.51
C ASP A 106 6.86 11.61 -11.17
N ARG A 107 7.41 12.40 -10.24
CA ARG A 107 7.83 11.99 -8.89
C ARG A 107 6.72 11.26 -8.12
N TYR A 108 5.45 11.53 -8.41
CA TYR A 108 4.33 10.79 -7.84
C TYR A 108 4.36 9.29 -8.18
N TYR A 109 4.55 8.94 -9.45
CA TYR A 109 4.52 7.54 -9.88
C TYR A 109 5.78 6.78 -9.47
N VAL A 110 6.93 7.45 -9.47
CA VAL A 110 8.17 6.89 -8.90
C VAL A 110 7.96 6.58 -7.42
N GLY A 111 7.37 7.51 -6.66
CA GLY A 111 7.06 7.28 -5.25
C GLY A 111 6.05 6.16 -5.01
N ARG A 112 5.02 6.04 -5.87
CA ARG A 112 4.06 4.91 -5.81
C ARG A 112 4.71 3.58 -6.12
N LYS A 113 5.64 3.54 -7.07
CA LYS A 113 6.42 2.34 -7.35
C LYS A 113 7.23 1.94 -6.11
N SER A 114 8.04 2.86 -5.57
CA SER A 114 8.87 2.57 -4.40
C SER A 114 8.03 2.06 -3.22
N MET A 115 6.81 2.61 -3.05
CA MET A 115 5.84 2.12 -2.07
C MET A 115 5.46 0.65 -2.30
N PHE A 116 5.24 0.21 -3.54
CA PHE A 116 4.91 -1.19 -3.86
C PHE A 116 6.12 -2.14 -3.78
N GLU A 117 7.33 -1.61 -3.95
CA GLU A 117 8.58 -2.35 -3.79
C GLU A 117 9.02 -2.48 -2.32
N ASN A 118 8.28 -1.86 -1.39
CA ASN A 118 8.61 -1.72 0.03
C ASN A 118 9.81 -0.82 0.34
N ASP A 119 10.27 -0.03 -0.64
CA ASP A 119 11.23 1.05 -0.40
C ASP A 119 10.47 2.29 0.09
N PHE A 120 10.07 2.25 1.37
CA PHE A 120 9.27 3.30 1.99
C PHE A 120 10.02 4.62 2.17
N LYS A 121 11.36 4.57 2.27
CA LYS A 121 12.20 5.75 2.43
C LYS A 121 12.22 6.57 1.14
N SER A 122 12.56 5.93 0.02
CA SER A 122 12.49 6.59 -1.28
C SER A 122 11.06 7.00 -1.61
N ALA A 123 10.07 6.15 -1.35
CA ALA A 123 8.66 6.48 -1.56
C ALA A 123 8.25 7.77 -0.83
N ASP A 124 8.71 7.93 0.41
CA ASP A 124 8.43 9.11 1.21
C ASP A 124 9.00 10.39 0.59
N GLU A 125 10.27 10.35 0.18
CA GLU A 125 10.94 11.48 -0.47
C GLU A 125 10.24 11.88 -1.77
N TYR A 126 9.97 10.91 -2.65
CA TYR A 126 9.35 11.13 -3.94
C TYR A 126 7.91 11.66 -3.82
N LEU A 127 7.10 11.07 -2.94
CA LEU A 127 5.70 11.48 -2.74
C LEU A 127 5.59 12.81 -1.99
N THR A 128 6.48 13.07 -1.02
CA THR A 128 6.54 14.37 -0.33
C THR A 128 6.89 15.47 -1.33
N PHE A 129 7.91 15.27 -2.16
CA PHE A 129 8.28 16.21 -3.22
C PHE A 129 7.12 16.49 -4.17
N ALA A 130 6.41 15.44 -4.61
CA ALA A 130 5.23 15.59 -5.47
C ALA A 130 4.12 16.42 -4.81
N PHE A 131 3.86 16.20 -3.51
CA PHE A 131 2.82 16.91 -2.77
C PHE A 131 3.12 18.40 -2.59
N GLU A 132 4.38 18.73 -2.30
CA GLU A 132 4.86 20.10 -2.08
C GLU A 132 4.83 20.91 -3.39
N ARG A 133 5.29 20.30 -4.49
CA ARG A 133 5.32 20.92 -5.82
C ARG A 133 3.96 20.94 -6.52
N CYS A 134 2.99 20.17 -6.05
CA CYS A 134 1.63 20.20 -6.59
C CYS A 134 0.99 21.58 -6.35
N HIS A 135 0.44 22.17 -7.41
CA HIS A 135 -0.19 23.48 -7.36
C HIS A 135 -1.29 23.55 -6.29
N ARG A 136 -1.37 24.68 -5.57
CA ARG A 136 -2.27 24.86 -4.41
C ARG A 136 -3.76 24.75 -4.79
N SER A 137 -4.14 25.12 -6.01
CA SER A 137 -5.52 24.99 -6.49
C SER A 137 -5.91 23.56 -6.86
N SER A 138 -4.95 22.69 -7.15
CA SER A 138 -5.18 21.31 -7.60
C SER A 138 -5.47 20.36 -6.44
N LYS A 139 -6.55 20.63 -5.69
CA LYS A 139 -6.96 19.85 -4.50
C LYS A 139 -7.14 18.35 -4.80
N ALA A 140 -7.68 18.01 -5.97
CA ALA A 140 -7.86 16.62 -6.40
C ALA A 140 -6.51 15.88 -6.53
N ASN A 141 -5.51 16.51 -7.15
CA ASN A 141 -4.18 15.92 -7.30
C ASN A 141 -3.46 15.80 -5.95
N LYS A 142 -3.58 16.80 -5.08
CA LYS A 142 -3.06 16.71 -3.71
C LYS A 142 -3.70 15.58 -2.92
N LYS A 143 -5.02 15.38 -3.05
CA LYS A 143 -5.74 14.25 -2.46
C LYS A 143 -5.19 12.90 -2.98
N LEU A 144 -4.98 12.77 -4.29
CA LEU A 144 -4.40 11.56 -4.90
C LEU A 144 -2.98 11.25 -4.41
N ILE A 145 -2.14 12.28 -4.25
CA ILE A 145 -0.79 12.11 -3.69
C ILE A 145 -0.87 11.69 -2.22
N LEU A 146 -1.73 12.33 -1.43
CA LEU A 146 -1.90 12.02 -0.01
C LEU A 146 -2.38 10.60 0.25
N ILE A 147 -3.27 10.08 -0.60
CA ILE A 147 -3.74 8.69 -0.50
C ILE A 147 -2.56 7.71 -0.49
N SER A 148 -1.52 7.95 -1.29
CA SER A 148 -0.29 7.13 -1.30
C SER A 148 0.72 7.54 -0.23
N LEU A 149 0.82 8.83 0.09
CA LEU A 149 1.80 9.34 1.05
C LEU A 149 1.45 8.98 2.50
N ILE A 150 0.17 8.98 2.89
CA ILE A 150 -0.25 8.71 4.27
C ILE A 150 0.20 7.31 4.73
N PRO A 151 -0.10 6.20 4.02
CA PRO A 151 0.39 4.87 4.39
C PRO A 151 1.92 4.82 4.54
N VAL A 152 2.65 5.45 3.61
CA VAL A 152 4.11 5.50 3.63
C VAL A 152 4.60 6.23 4.88
N LYS A 153 4.09 7.43 5.16
CA LYS A 153 4.43 8.20 6.36
C LYS A 153 4.12 7.42 7.65
N MET A 154 2.99 6.71 7.69
CA MET A 154 2.63 5.88 8.85
C MET A 154 3.64 4.73 9.04
N LEU A 155 4.08 4.10 7.95
CA LEU A 155 5.12 3.07 7.98
C LEU A 155 6.48 3.62 8.41
N THR A 156 6.80 4.87 8.04
CA THR A 156 8.00 5.58 8.48
C THR A 156 7.88 6.23 9.87
N GLY A 157 6.77 6.00 10.58
CA GLY A 157 6.58 6.44 11.97
C GLY A 157 5.90 7.79 12.16
N ARG A 158 5.41 8.43 11.10
CA ARG A 158 4.68 9.70 11.15
C ARG A 158 3.19 9.49 10.89
N LEU A 159 2.36 9.73 11.91
CA LEU A 159 0.90 9.61 11.78
C LEU A 159 0.29 10.90 11.21
N PRO A 160 -0.79 10.81 10.40
CA PRO A 160 -1.46 11.99 9.85
C PRO A 160 -2.20 12.78 10.95
N SER A 161 -2.23 14.11 10.82
CA SER A 161 -3.07 14.96 11.67
C SER A 161 -4.51 14.98 11.16
N ARG A 162 -5.48 15.06 12.09
CA ARG A 162 -6.91 15.13 11.75
C ARG A 162 -7.27 16.35 10.91
N GLU A 163 -6.50 17.43 11.00
CA GLU A 163 -6.68 18.63 10.19
C GLU A 163 -6.38 18.38 8.71
N VAL A 164 -5.26 17.70 8.41
CA VAL A 164 -4.90 17.34 7.05
C VAL A 164 -5.93 16.38 6.46
N LEU A 165 -6.39 15.40 7.25
CA LEU A 165 -7.42 14.45 6.80
C LEU A 165 -8.74 15.15 6.48
N ARG A 166 -9.21 16.08 7.33
CA ARG A 166 -10.42 16.87 7.06
C ARG A 166 -10.26 17.75 5.83
N LYS A 167 -9.11 18.41 5.66
CA LYS A 167 -8.84 19.33 4.55
C LYS A 167 -8.95 18.66 3.18
N TYR A 168 -8.59 17.39 3.07
CA TYR A 168 -8.60 16.64 1.81
C TYR A 168 -9.67 15.54 1.75
N ASP A 169 -10.58 15.48 2.73
CA ASP A 169 -11.64 14.48 2.81
C ASP A 169 -11.09 13.04 2.77
N LEU A 170 -10.22 12.76 3.73
CA LEU A 170 -9.50 11.49 3.93
C LEU A 170 -9.68 10.93 5.35
N MET A 171 -10.85 11.17 5.96
CA MET A 171 -11.12 10.75 7.34
C MET A 171 -11.08 9.23 7.56
N GLN A 172 -11.17 8.44 6.49
CA GLN A 172 -11.02 6.98 6.54
C GLN A 172 -9.67 6.55 7.14
N PHE A 173 -8.62 7.37 7.01
CA PHE A 173 -7.30 7.10 7.60
C PHE A 173 -7.23 7.43 9.10
N ALA A 174 -8.22 8.12 9.67
CA ALA A 174 -8.19 8.54 11.07
C ALA A 174 -8.26 7.34 12.00
N ASP A 175 -9.20 6.42 11.76
CA ASP A 175 -9.38 5.22 12.60
C ASP A 175 -8.18 4.28 12.51
N VAL A 176 -7.61 4.15 11.30
CA VAL A 176 -6.36 3.40 11.09
C VAL A 176 -5.21 4.02 11.88
N ALA A 177 -5.05 5.35 11.81
CA ALA A 177 -3.99 6.05 12.53
C ALA A 177 -4.15 5.94 14.06
N ASP A 178 -5.38 6.01 14.56
CA ASP A 178 -5.70 5.88 15.97
C ASP A 178 -5.43 4.44 16.47
N ALA A 179 -5.79 3.42 15.69
CA ALA A 179 -5.52 2.01 15.97
C ALA A 179 -4.01 1.72 16.03
N VAL A 180 -3.24 2.18 15.04
CA VAL A 180 -1.77 2.04 15.02
C VAL A 180 -1.15 2.75 16.21
N ARG A 181 -1.59 3.98 16.53
CA ARG A 181 -1.06 4.75 17.68
C ARG A 181 -1.26 4.02 19.00
N CYS A 182 -2.45 3.46 19.23
CA CYS A 182 -2.76 2.80 20.49
C CYS A 182 -2.30 1.34 20.57
N GLY A 183 -1.76 0.79 19.48
CA GLY A 183 -1.32 -0.60 19.40
C GLY A 183 -2.48 -1.59 19.44
N ASN A 184 -3.65 -1.22 18.92
CA ASN A 184 -4.85 -2.06 18.98
C ASN A 184 -5.11 -2.72 17.62
N LEU A 185 -4.82 -4.03 17.53
CA LEU A 185 -4.96 -4.81 16.30
C LEU A 185 -6.42 -5.06 15.91
N LEU A 186 -7.31 -5.20 16.89
CA LEU A 186 -8.75 -5.36 16.62
C LEU A 186 -9.29 -4.13 15.92
N LYS A 187 -9.05 -2.95 16.49
CA LYS A 187 -9.45 -1.67 15.91
C LYS A 187 -8.82 -1.44 14.54
N LEU A 188 -7.58 -1.89 14.34
CA LEU A 188 -6.92 -1.80 13.04
C LEU A 188 -7.67 -2.64 12.01
N ASN A 189 -7.97 -3.90 12.33
CA ASN A 189 -8.72 -4.79 11.44
C ASN A 189 -10.12 -4.24 11.14
N GLU A 190 -10.85 -3.77 12.17
CA GLU A 190 -12.17 -3.15 12.01
C GLU A 190 -12.11 -1.90 11.12
N ALA A 191 -11.11 -1.03 11.30
CA ALA A 191 -10.93 0.17 10.49
C ALA A 191 -10.60 -0.16 9.02
N LEU A 192 -9.77 -1.19 8.78
CA LEU A 192 -9.46 -1.67 7.44
C LEU A 192 -10.68 -2.28 6.75
N GLN A 193 -11.51 -3.04 7.49
CA GLN A 193 -12.74 -3.65 6.98
C GLN A 193 -13.83 -2.60 6.69
N THR A 194 -14.05 -1.66 7.61
CA THR A 194 -15.07 -0.62 7.48
C THR A 194 -14.89 0.23 6.22
N HIS A 195 -13.63 0.48 5.84
CA HIS A 195 -13.28 1.29 4.67
C HIS A 195 -12.60 0.48 3.56
N GLU A 196 -12.78 -0.84 3.55
CA GLU A 196 -12.09 -1.77 2.65
C GLU A 196 -12.24 -1.35 1.18
N LEU A 197 -13.47 -1.10 0.74
CA LEU A 197 -13.77 -0.71 -0.65
C LEU A 197 -13.01 0.56 -1.07
N PHE A 198 -12.86 1.53 -0.16
CA PHE A 198 -12.12 2.76 -0.43
C PHE A 198 -10.62 2.48 -0.57
N PHE A 199 -10.04 1.69 0.34
CA PHE A 199 -8.61 1.37 0.32
C PHE A 199 -8.20 0.47 -0.84
N ILE A 200 -9.06 -0.49 -1.22
CA ILE A 200 -8.86 -1.35 -2.40
C ILE A 200 -8.95 -0.52 -3.67
N LYS A 201 -10.00 0.31 -3.82
CA LYS A 201 -10.17 1.18 -4.99
C LYS A 201 -9.01 2.17 -5.14
N SER A 202 -8.44 2.60 -4.02
CA SER A 202 -7.28 3.50 -3.95
C SER A 202 -5.93 2.79 -4.17
N GLY A 203 -5.90 1.45 -4.13
CA GLY A 203 -4.70 0.65 -4.31
C GLY A 203 -3.70 0.72 -3.15
N VAL A 204 -4.17 0.99 -1.93
CA VAL A 204 -3.33 1.14 -0.73
C VAL A 204 -3.61 0.11 0.36
N TYR A 205 -4.64 -0.72 0.21
CA TYR A 205 -5.05 -1.73 1.18
C TYR A 205 -3.88 -2.61 1.65
N LEU A 206 -3.12 -3.18 0.69
CA LEU A 206 -1.98 -4.06 1.01
C LEU A 206 -0.83 -3.34 1.73
N ILE A 207 -0.69 -2.03 1.52
CA ILE A 207 0.32 -1.22 2.21
C ILE A 207 -0.14 -0.93 3.64
N LEU A 208 -1.43 -0.67 3.83
CA LEU A 208 -2.02 -0.47 5.16
C LEU A 208 -2.01 -1.75 6.00
N GLU A 209 -2.18 -2.92 5.41
CA GLU A 209 -2.02 -4.22 6.10
C GLU A 209 -0.64 -4.36 6.76
N LYS A 210 0.42 -3.81 6.16
CA LYS A 210 1.78 -3.83 6.75
C LYS A 210 1.88 -3.03 8.06
N LEU A 211 0.93 -2.14 8.34
CA LEU A 211 0.86 -1.42 9.62
C LEU A 211 0.60 -2.36 10.81
N LYS A 212 0.17 -3.61 10.58
CA LYS A 212 0.06 -4.63 11.63
C LYS A 212 1.38 -4.81 12.37
N VAL A 213 2.50 -4.83 11.67
CA VAL A 213 3.85 -4.96 12.27
C VAL A 213 4.13 -3.81 13.24
N ILE A 214 3.83 -2.58 12.84
CA ILE A 214 4.00 -1.39 13.70
C ILE A 214 3.03 -1.42 14.89
N THR A 215 1.83 -1.94 14.67
CA THR A 215 0.80 -2.07 15.70
C THR A 215 1.20 -3.11 16.75
N TYR A 216 1.76 -4.25 16.34
CA TYR A 216 2.38 -5.23 17.24
C TYR A 216 3.51 -4.59 18.06
N ARG A 217 4.41 -3.83 17.42
CA ARG A 217 5.47 -3.11 18.12
C ARG A 217 4.92 -2.12 19.14
N ASN A 218 3.88 -1.36 18.80
CA ASN A 218 3.27 -0.38 19.70
C ASN A 218 2.53 -1.03 20.87
N LEU A 219 1.87 -2.17 20.63
CA LEU A 219 1.31 -3.01 21.68
C LEU A 219 2.40 -3.50 22.64
N PHE A 220 3.49 -4.05 22.10
CA PHE A 220 4.59 -4.56 22.91
C PHE A 220 5.26 -3.45 23.71
N LYS A 221 5.44 -2.26 23.11
CA LYS A 221 5.92 -1.06 23.82
C LYS A 221 5.00 -0.67 24.98
N LYS A 222 3.68 -0.77 24.79
CA LYS A 222 2.70 -0.45 25.84
C LYS A 222 2.77 -1.45 26.99
N ILE A 223 2.91 -2.75 26.71
CA ILE A 223 3.09 -3.78 27.73
C ILE A 223 4.37 -3.53 28.52
N TRP A 224 5.48 -3.25 27.83
CA TRP A 224 6.75 -2.91 28.47
C TRP A 224 6.63 -1.70 29.42
N LEU A 225 5.96 -0.63 28.97
CA LEU A 225 5.71 0.56 29.80
C LEU A 225 4.87 0.26 31.05
N LEU A 226 3.93 -0.69 30.96
CA LEU A 226 3.09 -1.11 32.08
C LEU A 226 3.85 -2.00 33.07
N MET A 227 4.63 -2.97 32.58
CA MET A 227 5.37 -3.91 33.42
C MET A 227 6.58 -3.27 34.10
N ARG A 228 7.20 -2.25 33.48
CA ARG A 228 8.41 -1.57 33.99
C ARG A 228 9.58 -2.52 34.27
N THR A 229 9.67 -3.62 33.54
CA THR A 229 10.77 -4.60 33.61
C THR A 229 11.45 -4.75 32.26
N HIS A 230 12.72 -5.17 32.25
CA HIS A 230 13.44 -5.51 31.02
C HIS A 230 13.21 -6.96 30.57
N GLN A 231 12.62 -7.78 31.42
CA GLN A 231 12.30 -9.18 31.17
C GLN A 231 10.77 -9.30 31.07
N LEU A 232 10.28 -9.57 29.87
CA LEU A 232 8.87 -9.63 29.54
C LEU A 232 8.51 -11.07 29.20
N PRO A 233 7.72 -11.78 30.03
CA PRO A 233 7.24 -13.11 29.70
C PRO A 233 6.41 -13.05 28.42
N VAL A 234 6.66 -13.96 27.48
CA VAL A 234 5.94 -14.03 26.19
C VAL A 234 4.44 -14.19 26.41
N GLY A 235 4.04 -14.94 27.45
CA GLY A 235 2.63 -15.13 27.83
C GLY A 235 1.88 -13.83 28.13
N THR A 236 2.58 -12.76 28.54
CA THR A 236 1.96 -11.44 28.73
C THR A 236 1.55 -10.82 27.39
N PHE A 237 2.36 -11.02 26.35
CA PHE A 237 2.02 -10.58 25.00
C PHE A 237 0.84 -11.37 24.43
N VAL A 238 0.82 -12.69 24.62
CA VAL A 238 -0.32 -13.53 24.24
C VAL A 238 -1.60 -13.07 24.95
N SER A 239 -1.54 -12.83 26.27
CA SER A 239 -2.69 -12.36 27.05
C SER A 239 -3.22 -11.01 26.53
N ALA A 240 -2.32 -10.10 26.15
CA ALA A 240 -2.70 -8.81 25.56
C ALA A 240 -3.34 -8.96 24.17
N LEU A 241 -2.88 -9.92 23.36
CA LEU A 241 -3.47 -10.23 22.05
C LEU A 241 -4.85 -10.88 22.18
N GLN A 242 -5.02 -11.78 23.14
CA GLN A 242 -6.31 -12.40 23.47
C GLN A 242 -7.33 -11.37 23.94
N LEU A 243 -6.92 -10.38 24.74
CA LEU A 243 -7.78 -9.25 25.13
C LEU A 243 -8.31 -8.47 23.91
N MET A 244 -7.55 -8.45 22.82
CA MET A 244 -7.93 -7.84 21.55
C MET A 244 -8.70 -8.80 20.64
N ARG A 245 -9.21 -9.92 21.15
CA ARG A 245 -9.93 -10.94 20.37
C ARG A 245 -9.13 -11.47 19.18
N TYR A 246 -7.80 -11.42 19.28
CA TYR A 246 -6.92 -12.10 18.34
C TYR A 246 -6.74 -13.53 18.85
N GLU A 247 -7.73 -14.36 18.54
CA GLU A 247 -7.79 -15.75 18.98
C GLU A 247 -6.85 -16.64 18.15
N GLY A 248 -6.38 -17.73 18.75
CA GLY A 248 -5.53 -18.73 18.09
C GLY A 248 -4.04 -18.47 18.11
N ILE A 249 -3.58 -17.31 18.60
CA ILE A 249 -2.14 -17.06 18.79
C ILE A 249 -1.63 -17.85 19.99
N ASP A 250 -0.76 -18.81 19.72
CA ASP A 250 -0.02 -19.55 20.74
C ASP A 250 1.30 -18.83 21.11
N LEU A 251 2.05 -19.45 22.04
CA LEU A 251 3.32 -18.88 22.49
C LEU A 251 4.37 -18.86 21.37
N ASP A 252 4.36 -19.83 20.47
CA ASP A 252 5.38 -19.96 19.41
C ASP A 252 5.14 -18.91 18.31
N GLU A 253 3.88 -18.65 17.95
CA GLU A 253 3.49 -17.58 17.04
C GLU A 253 3.80 -16.20 17.65
N ALA A 254 3.52 -16.01 18.95
CA ALA A 254 3.89 -14.80 19.66
C ALA A 254 5.42 -14.57 19.68
N GLU A 255 6.22 -15.61 19.94
CA GLU A 255 7.68 -15.56 19.84
C GLU A 255 8.13 -15.19 18.42
N CYS A 256 7.52 -15.78 17.39
CA CYS A 256 7.83 -15.47 16.00
C CYS A 256 7.54 -14.00 15.64
N ILE A 257 6.39 -13.46 16.08
CA ILE A 257 6.07 -12.04 15.88
C ILE A 257 7.13 -11.16 16.53
N ILE A 258 7.51 -11.43 17.78
CA ILE A 258 8.51 -10.63 18.50
C ILE A 258 9.90 -10.79 17.87
N ALA A 259 10.26 -12.00 17.42
CA ALA A 259 11.51 -12.26 16.72
C ALA A 259 11.63 -11.43 15.45
N ASN A 260 10.55 -11.34 14.66
CA ASN A 260 10.50 -10.47 13.47
C ASN A 260 10.65 -8.99 13.85
N LEU A 261 10.03 -8.54 14.94
CA LEU A 261 10.21 -7.16 15.42
C LEU A 261 11.65 -6.85 15.84
N ILE A 262 12.35 -7.82 16.41
CA ILE A 262 13.77 -7.70 16.77
C ILE A 262 14.65 -7.71 15.51
N TYR A 263 14.42 -8.67 14.61
CA TYR A 263 15.14 -8.80 13.34
C TYR A 263 15.06 -7.52 12.49
N GLU A 264 13.87 -6.92 12.41
CA GLU A 264 13.64 -5.67 11.68
C GLU A 264 14.12 -4.42 12.45
N GLY A 265 14.80 -4.57 13.59
CA GLY A 265 15.34 -3.46 14.38
C GLY A 265 14.29 -2.58 15.08
N LYS A 266 13.00 -2.98 15.06
CA LYS A 266 11.89 -2.23 15.65
C LYS A 266 11.82 -2.37 17.17
N VAL A 267 12.46 -3.42 17.70
CA VAL A 267 12.66 -3.72 19.12
C VAL A 267 14.12 -4.12 19.32
N LYS A 268 14.82 -3.53 20.30
CA LYS A 268 16.18 -3.93 20.64
C LYS A 268 16.13 -4.92 21.81
N GLY A 269 16.60 -6.14 21.62
CA GLY A 269 16.57 -7.19 22.65
C GLY A 269 16.85 -8.58 22.09
N TYR A 270 16.63 -9.61 22.91
CA TYR A 270 16.71 -11.02 22.51
C TYR A 270 15.63 -11.84 23.18
N ILE A 271 15.32 -13.02 22.62
CA ILE A 271 14.38 -13.98 23.18
C ILE A 271 15.17 -15.07 23.90
N SER A 272 14.82 -15.33 25.16
CA SER A 272 15.30 -16.48 25.92
C SER A 272 14.25 -17.58 25.84
N HIS A 273 14.42 -18.52 24.91
CA HIS A 273 13.47 -19.63 24.69
C HIS A 273 13.33 -20.52 25.93
N ALA A 274 14.45 -20.80 26.63
CA ALA A 274 14.44 -21.63 27.85
C ALA A 274 13.55 -21.05 28.96
N HIS A 275 13.45 -19.72 29.04
CA HIS A 275 12.65 -19.01 30.04
C HIS A 275 11.36 -18.41 29.46
N ARG A 276 11.06 -18.64 28.17
CA ARG A 276 9.93 -18.03 27.44
C ARG A 276 9.76 -16.54 27.73
N THR A 277 10.90 -15.83 27.70
CA THR A 277 10.99 -14.43 28.13
C THR A 277 11.76 -13.62 27.10
N VAL A 278 11.26 -12.43 26.80
CA VAL A 278 11.91 -11.45 25.94
C VAL A 278 12.68 -10.48 26.83
N VAL A 279 13.99 -10.38 26.60
CA VAL A 279 14.86 -9.45 27.30
C VAL A 279 15.11 -8.25 26.40
N VAL A 280 14.48 -7.12 26.73
CA VAL A 280 14.63 -5.87 25.97
C VAL A 280 15.82 -5.06 26.46
N SER A 281 16.42 -4.27 25.56
CA SER A 281 17.57 -3.41 25.85
C SER A 281 17.28 -2.45 27.00
N LYS A 282 18.29 -2.17 27.82
CA LYS A 282 18.24 -1.12 28.84
C LYS A 282 18.27 0.28 28.22
N GLN A 283 18.96 0.40 27.09
CA GLN A 283 19.08 1.64 26.34
C GLN A 283 18.13 1.57 25.15
N GLU A 284 17.10 2.42 25.18
CA GLU A 284 16.16 2.61 24.08
C GLU A 284 15.60 1.30 23.48
N PRO A 285 14.84 0.50 24.26
CA PRO A 285 14.31 -0.80 23.80
C PRO A 285 13.39 -0.73 22.58
N PHE A 286 12.82 0.44 22.31
CA PHE A 286 11.90 0.71 21.20
C PHE A 286 12.36 1.96 20.44
N PRO A 287 13.31 1.85 19.50
CA PRO A 287 13.84 2.99 18.75
C PRO A 287 12.77 3.71 17.95
N ALA A 288 13.02 4.97 17.60
CA ALA A 288 12.12 5.73 16.75
C ALA A 288 12.01 5.08 15.37
N LEU A 289 10.78 4.89 14.87
CA LEU A 289 10.56 4.22 13.56
C LEU A 289 11.20 4.97 12.38
N THR A 290 11.46 6.27 12.55
CA THR A 290 12.20 7.10 11.58
C THR A 290 13.67 6.72 11.44
N GLU A 291 14.25 6.03 12.42
CA GLU A 291 15.67 5.66 12.46
C GLU A 291 15.90 4.20 12.01
N VAL A 292 14.83 3.42 11.88
CA VAL A 292 14.87 1.97 11.61
C VAL A 292 14.76 1.67 10.09
N LEU A 293 14.60 2.69 9.24
CA LEU A 293 14.36 2.56 7.78
C LEU A 293 15.47 3.14 6.89
#